data_AF-A0A915EBM8-F1
#
_entry.id   AF-A0A915EBM8-F1
#
_cell.length_a   1.000
_cell.length_b   1.000
_cell.length_c   1.000
_cell.angle_alpha   90.00
_cell.angle_beta   90.00
_cell.angle_gamma   90.00
#
_symmetry.space_group_name_H-M   'P 1'
#
loop_
_entity.id
_entity.type
_entity.pdbx_description
1 polymer ?
#
loop_
_entity_poly.entity_id
_entity_poly.type
_entity_poly.pdbx_seq_one_letter_code
_entity_poly.pdbx_strand_id
1 'polypeptide(L)'
;MSARKHKAVTLEVKMAVVKAAAKNNNKSDLAKQFNITRTSIRDILSSKEAIMQEILDGGGEKRSRLTAGKHSEMEEALMVWIKQVRSENIPVTSEIMKSKRYLSLKAMEVVRRYTEKSFTDPAILKLSDALDEALYQLRAKKQTQKRLSDYFS
;
A
#
# COMPACT_ATOMS: atom_id res chain seq x y z
N MET A 1 -29.37 -9.00 -20.01
CA MET A 1 -28.15 -9.71 -19.53
C MET A 1 -27.88 -9.27 -18.10
N SER A 2 -28.14 -10.11 -17.10
CA SER A 2 -27.86 -9.77 -15.70
C SER A 2 -26.36 -9.54 -15.53
N ALA A 3 -25.95 -8.36 -15.08
CA ALA A 3 -24.56 -8.03 -14.83
C ALA A 3 -24.02 -9.01 -13.78
N ARG A 4 -23.17 -9.95 -14.21
CA ARG A 4 -22.51 -10.88 -13.30
C ARG A 4 -21.69 -10.05 -12.32
N LYS A 5 -22.00 -10.16 -11.03
CA LYS A 5 -21.23 -9.47 -9.98
C LYS A 5 -19.77 -9.89 -10.09
N HIS A 6 -18.86 -8.92 -10.27
CA HIS A 6 -17.43 -9.20 -10.29
C HIS A 6 -17.00 -9.68 -8.91
N LYS A 7 -16.48 -10.91 -8.83
CA LYS A 7 -15.86 -11.45 -7.62
C LYS A 7 -14.38 -11.09 -7.62
N ALA A 8 -13.91 -10.46 -6.55
CA ALA A 8 -12.49 -10.21 -6.37
C ALA A 8 -11.77 -11.55 -6.14
N VAL A 9 -10.71 -11.80 -6.91
CA VAL A 9 -9.85 -12.98 -6.77
C VAL A 9 -8.66 -12.61 -5.88
N THR A 10 -8.45 -13.35 -4.79
CA THR A 10 -7.36 -13.13 -3.84
C THR A 10 -6.02 -13.57 -4.41
N LEU A 11 -4.93 -13.06 -3.84
CA LEU A 11 -3.55 -13.40 -4.22
C LEU A 11 -3.29 -14.91 -4.09
N GLU A 12 -3.81 -15.53 -3.03
CA GLU A 12 -3.74 -16.98 -2.81
C GLU A 12 -4.37 -17.77 -3.97
N VAL A 13 -5.58 -17.41 -4.38
CA VAL A 13 -6.29 -18.08 -5.47
C VAL A 13 -5.57 -17.85 -6.80
N LYS A 14 -5.04 -16.64 -7.04
CA LYS A 14 -4.22 -16.36 -8.23
C LYS A 14 -2.98 -17.24 -8.27
N MET A 15 -2.29 -17.43 -7.15
CA MET A 15 -1.13 -18.31 -7.06
C MET A 15 -1.49 -19.77 -7.28
N ALA A 16 -2.62 -20.22 -6.73
CA ALA A 16 -3.14 -21.57 -6.97
C ALA A 16 -3.43 -21.81 -8.46
N VAL A 17 -3.99 -20.81 -9.16
CA VAL A 17 -4.19 -20.85 -10.62
C VAL A 17 -2.86 -20.94 -11.37
N VAL A 18 -1.85 -20.15 -10.99
CA VAL A 18 -0.52 -20.19 -11.63
C VAL A 18 0.15 -21.56 -11.42
N LYS A 19 0.08 -22.12 -10.21
CA LYS A 19 0.61 -23.47 -9.90
C LYS A 19 -0.13 -24.57 -10.66
N ALA A 20 -1.46 -24.46 -10.77
CA ALA A 20 -2.27 -25.42 -11.52
C ALA A 20 -1.99 -25.34 -13.03
N ALA A 21 -1.79 -24.13 -13.58
CA ALA A 21 -1.45 -23.92 -14.97
C ALA A 21 -0.08 -24.51 -15.36
N ALA A 22 0.87 -24.60 -14.42
CA ALA A 22 2.14 -25.27 -14.64
C ALA A 22 1.99 -26.80 -14.84
N LYS A 23 0.93 -27.41 -14.29
CA LYS A 23 0.61 -28.84 -14.46
C LYS A 23 -0.28 -29.10 -15.68
N ASN A 24 -1.30 -28.26 -15.86
CA ASN A 24 -2.22 -28.33 -16.99
C ASN A 24 -2.61 -26.92 -17.44
N ASN A 25 -2.17 -26.52 -18.63
CA ASN A 25 -2.40 -25.18 -19.17
C ASN A 25 -3.76 -25.01 -19.88
N ASN A 26 -4.68 -25.97 -19.74
CA ASN A 26 -6.01 -25.82 -20.32
C ASN A 26 -6.85 -24.79 -19.54
N LYS A 27 -6.93 -23.58 -20.10
CA LYS A 27 -7.68 -22.44 -19.53
C LYS A 27 -9.15 -22.73 -19.29
N SER A 28 -9.78 -23.63 -20.07
CA SER A 28 -11.18 -24.03 -19.86
C SER A 28 -11.36 -24.87 -18.59
N ASP A 29 -10.41 -25.77 -18.33
CA ASP A 29 -10.47 -26.66 -17.17
C ASP A 29 -10.14 -25.89 -15.89
N LEU A 30 -9.15 -25.00 -15.95
CA LEU A 30 -8.84 -24.07 -14.87
C LEU A 30 -10.02 -23.15 -14.53
N ALA A 31 -10.72 -22.64 -15.55
CA ALA A 31 -11.92 -21.81 -15.34
C ALA A 31 -13.01 -22.57 -14.57
N LYS A 32 -13.23 -23.85 -14.89
CA LYS A 32 -14.19 -24.70 -14.17
C LYS A 32 -13.72 -25.02 -12.76
N GLN A 33 -12.45 -25.41 -12.59
CA GLN A 33 -11.87 -25.80 -11.30
C GLN A 33 -11.92 -24.68 -10.27
N PHE A 34 -11.57 -23.46 -10.68
CA PHE A 34 -11.51 -22.30 -9.79
C PHE A 34 -12.81 -21.47 -9.80
N ASN A 35 -13.79 -21.85 -10.62
CA ASN A 35 -15.04 -21.10 -10.85
C ASN A 35 -14.78 -19.62 -11.22
N ILE A 36 -13.81 -19.40 -12.11
CA ILE A 36 -13.37 -18.09 -12.59
C ILE A 36 -13.60 -18.04 -14.12
N THR A 37 -13.90 -16.85 -14.65
CA THR A 37 -14.05 -16.69 -16.11
C THR A 37 -12.74 -16.96 -16.84
N ARG A 38 -12.84 -17.53 -18.04
CA ARG A 38 -11.69 -17.84 -18.90
C ARG A 38 -10.83 -16.60 -19.21
N THR A 39 -11.46 -15.43 -19.30
CA THR A 39 -10.79 -14.12 -19.43
C THR A 39 -9.92 -13.80 -18.22
N SER A 40 -10.46 -13.92 -17.00
CA SER A 40 -9.69 -13.67 -15.78
C SER A 40 -8.56 -14.68 -15.58
N ILE A 41 -8.72 -15.96 -15.99
CA ILE A 41 -7.61 -16.92 -16.00
C ILE A 41 -6.49 -16.44 -16.94
N ARG A 42 -6.82 -15.96 -18.14
CA ARG A 42 -5.83 -15.38 -19.06
C ARG A 42 -5.11 -14.19 -18.42
N ASP A 43 -5.85 -13.28 -17.79
CA ASP A 43 -5.28 -12.08 -17.16
C ASP A 43 -4.35 -12.46 -16.01
N ILE A 44 -4.77 -13.40 -15.14
CA ILE A 44 -3.96 -13.92 -14.04
C ILE A 44 -2.65 -14.52 -14.55
N LEU A 45 -2.71 -15.33 -15.63
CA LEU A 45 -1.51 -15.92 -16.22
C LEU A 45 -0.60 -14.91 -16.90
N SER A 46 -1.16 -13.80 -17.42
CA SER A 46 -0.37 -12.71 -18.00
C SER A 46 0.36 -11.86 -16.95
N SER A 47 -0.13 -11.85 -15.70
CA SER A 47 0.47 -11.14 -14.57
C SER A 47 1.19 -12.07 -13.59
N LYS A 48 1.59 -13.28 -14.03
CA LYS A 48 2.15 -14.33 -13.16
C LYS A 48 3.42 -13.88 -12.43
N GLU A 49 4.30 -13.13 -13.10
CA GLU A 49 5.56 -12.63 -12.52
C GLU A 49 5.27 -11.65 -11.38
N ALA A 50 4.36 -10.70 -11.61
CA ALA A 50 3.96 -9.72 -10.60
C ALA A 50 3.29 -10.40 -9.38
N ILE A 51 2.49 -11.45 -9.61
CA ILE A 51 1.89 -12.23 -8.53
C ILE A 51 2.95 -12.95 -7.70
N MET A 52 3.96 -13.54 -8.35
CA MET A 52 5.05 -14.24 -7.67
C MET A 52 5.93 -13.28 -6.86
N GLN A 53 6.25 -12.11 -7.43
CA GLN A 53 7.05 -11.08 -6.77
C GLN A 53 6.32 -10.52 -5.54
N GLU A 54 5.04 -10.18 -5.66
CA GLU A 54 4.24 -9.68 -4.52
C GLU A 54 4.18 -10.69 -3.36
N ILE A 55 4.14 -12.00 -3.64
CA ILE A 55 4.17 -13.03 -2.60
C ILE A 55 5.55 -13.08 -1.92
N LEU A 56 6.63 -12.96 -2.70
CA LEU A 56 7.98 -12.91 -2.18
C LEU A 56 8.18 -11.68 -1.27
N ASP A 57 7.60 -10.54 -1.65
CA ASP A 57 7.62 -9.29 -0.89
C ASP A 57 6.72 -9.33 0.37
N GLY A 58 6.08 -10.47 0.66
CA GLY A 58 5.24 -10.67 1.83
C GLY A 58 3.83 -10.12 1.70
N GLY A 59 3.34 -9.97 0.46
CA GLY A 59 1.98 -9.55 0.17
C GLY A 59 0.94 -10.43 0.86
N GLY A 60 0.00 -9.79 1.57
CA GLY A 60 -0.99 -10.53 2.36
C GLY A 60 -1.88 -11.44 1.51
N GLU A 61 -2.12 -12.66 1.97
CA GLU A 61 -2.89 -13.70 1.23
C GLU A 61 -4.30 -13.25 0.81
N LYS A 62 -4.94 -12.43 1.64
CA LYS A 62 -6.28 -11.87 1.42
C LYS A 62 -6.31 -10.67 0.47
N ARG A 63 -5.14 -10.14 0.07
CA ARG A 63 -5.02 -9.01 -0.85
C ARG A 63 -5.52 -9.44 -2.23
N SER A 64 -6.41 -8.65 -2.84
CA SER A 64 -6.96 -8.94 -4.18
C SER A 64 -6.42 -8.01 -5.27
N ARG A 65 -5.95 -6.81 -4.90
CA ARG A 65 -5.33 -5.82 -5.80
C ARG A 65 -3.81 -5.83 -5.65
N LEU A 66 -3.10 -5.92 -6.78
CA LEU A 66 -1.64 -5.81 -6.81
C LEU A 66 -1.16 -4.35 -6.84
N THR A 67 -2.02 -3.40 -7.20
CA THR A 67 -1.67 -1.98 -7.22
C THR A 67 -1.31 -1.51 -5.81
N ALA A 68 -0.19 -0.81 -5.69
CA ALA A 68 0.22 -0.14 -4.47
C ALA A 68 -0.74 1.01 -4.12
N GLY A 69 -0.76 1.40 -2.84
CA GLY A 69 -1.49 2.59 -2.41
C GLY A 69 -1.00 3.84 -3.14
N LYS A 70 -1.82 4.90 -3.16
CA LYS A 70 -1.46 6.17 -3.82
C LYS A 70 -0.17 6.81 -3.28
N HIS A 71 0.22 6.44 -2.07
CA HIS A 71 1.39 6.96 -1.37
C HIS A 71 2.18 5.81 -0.72
N SER A 72 2.62 4.83 -1.51
CA SER A 72 3.31 3.62 -1.02
C SER A 72 4.53 3.93 -0.14
N GLU A 73 5.37 4.88 -0.56
CA GLU A 73 6.56 5.30 0.21
C GLU A 73 6.21 5.84 1.61
N MET A 74 5.12 6.59 1.71
CA MET A 74 4.63 7.10 3.00
C MET A 74 4.06 5.97 3.86
N GLU A 75 3.33 5.02 3.26
CA GLU A 75 2.79 3.86 3.96
C GLU A 75 3.90 2.95 4.50
N GLU A 76 4.99 2.78 3.75
CA GLU A 76 6.19 2.05 4.16
C GLU A 76 6.89 2.73 5.35
N ALA A 77 7.17 4.03 5.26
CA ALA A 77 7.78 4.79 6.36
C ALA A 77 6.92 4.73 7.63
N LEU A 78 5.60 4.79 7.47
CA LEU A 78 4.67 4.66 8.58
C LEU A 78 4.69 3.26 9.18
N MET A 79 4.78 2.21 8.37
CA MET A 79 4.90 0.84 8.85
C MET A 79 6.17 0.61 9.67
N VAL A 80 7.30 1.21 9.27
CA VAL A 80 8.54 1.19 10.06
C VAL A 80 8.32 1.84 11.42
N TRP A 81 7.70 3.02 11.45
CA TRP A 81 7.38 3.72 12.70
C TRP A 81 6.47 2.89 13.61
N ILE A 82 5.39 2.30 13.06
CA ILE A 82 4.46 1.46 13.84
C ILE A 82 5.19 0.27 14.46
N LYS A 83 6.09 -0.39 13.71
CA LYS A 83 6.91 -1.50 14.24
C LYS A 83 7.79 -1.03 15.40
N GLN A 84 8.42 0.14 15.27
CA GLN A 84 9.26 0.71 16.31
C GLN A 84 8.45 1.06 17.58
N VAL A 85 7.32 1.75 17.43
CA VAL A 85 6.46 2.13 18.57
C VAL A 85 5.90 0.89 19.29
N ARG A 86 5.58 -0.17 18.55
CA ARG A 86 5.18 -1.47 19.14
C ARG A 86 6.32 -2.14 19.88
N SER A 87 7.57 -2.04 19.39
CA SER A 87 8.74 -2.58 20.10
C SER A 87 9.00 -1.84 21.42
N GLU A 88 8.58 -0.57 21.51
CA GLU A 88 8.62 0.25 22.72
C GLU A 88 7.40 0.03 23.63
N ASN A 89 6.52 -0.95 23.32
CA ASN A 89 5.27 -1.26 24.02
C ASN A 89 4.27 -0.10 24.12
N ILE A 90 4.35 0.87 23.20
CA ILE A 90 3.42 2.00 23.16
C ILE A 90 2.18 1.60 22.34
N PRO A 91 0.97 1.66 22.93
CA PRO A 91 -0.25 1.32 22.21
C PRO A 91 -0.58 2.36 21.13
N VAL A 92 -0.67 1.91 19.88
CA VAL A 92 -1.10 2.75 18.75
C VAL A 92 -2.61 2.67 18.61
N THR A 93 -3.32 3.66 19.12
CA THR A 93 -4.79 3.73 19.07
C THR A 93 -5.29 4.04 17.65
N SER A 94 -6.50 3.58 17.31
CA SER A 94 -7.16 3.86 16.02
C SER A 94 -7.29 5.35 15.71
N GLU A 95 -7.50 6.21 16.71
CA GLU A 95 -7.59 7.66 16.56
C GLU A 95 -6.28 8.30 16.08
N ILE A 96 -5.15 7.76 16.55
CA ILE A 96 -3.81 8.17 16.13
C ILE A 96 -3.58 7.77 14.66
N MET A 97 -4.06 6.59 14.25
CA MET A 97 -3.99 6.11 12.86
C MET A 97 -4.95 6.84 11.90
N LYS A 98 -6.10 7.32 12.36
CA LYS A 98 -7.01 8.11 11.51
C LYS A 98 -6.48 9.53 11.24
N SER A 99 -5.57 10.00 12.09
CA SER A 99 -5.03 11.35 12.03
C SER A 99 -3.95 11.47 10.94
N LYS A 100 -4.39 11.69 9.69
CA LYS A 100 -3.51 11.86 8.50
C LYS A 100 -2.36 12.85 8.73
N ARG A 101 -2.62 13.96 9.44
CA ARG A 101 -1.62 14.98 9.79
C ARG A 101 -0.56 14.45 10.74
N TYR A 102 -0.95 13.68 11.75
CA TYR A 102 -0.03 13.10 12.73
C TYR A 102 0.84 12.02 12.09
N LEU A 103 0.25 11.16 11.25
CA LEU A 103 0.98 10.15 10.50
C LEU A 103 2.00 10.75 9.53
N SER A 104 1.63 11.79 8.76
CA SER A 104 2.57 12.51 7.90
C SER A 104 3.72 13.12 8.70
N LEU A 105 3.45 13.73 9.86
CA LEU A 105 4.49 14.30 10.72
C LEU A 105 5.41 13.24 11.34
N LYS A 106 4.88 12.07 11.73
CA LYS A 106 5.69 10.99 12.30
C LYS A 106 6.52 10.26 11.24
N ALA A 107 5.97 10.05 10.04
CA ALA A 107 6.74 9.54 8.91
C ALA A 107 7.89 10.49 8.56
N MET A 108 7.63 11.81 8.55
CA MET A 108 8.66 12.85 8.36
C MET A 108 9.75 12.80 9.43
N GLU A 109 9.38 12.64 10.70
CA GLU A 109 10.36 12.54 11.81
C GLU A 109 11.26 11.31 11.67
N VAL A 110 10.71 10.17 11.24
CA VAL A 110 11.50 8.95 10.99
C VAL A 110 12.43 9.15 9.81
N VAL A 111 11.92 9.63 8.66
CA VAL A 111 12.76 9.92 7.48
C VAL A 111 13.89 10.89 7.87
N ARG A 112 13.57 11.96 8.61
CA ARG A 112 14.54 12.95 9.09
C ARG A 112 15.62 12.35 10.01
N ARG A 113 15.27 11.48 10.96
CA ARG A 113 16.25 10.78 11.80
C ARG A 113 17.14 9.83 10.99
N TYR A 114 16.61 9.26 9.91
CA TYR A 114 17.38 8.43 8.98
C TYR A 114 18.30 9.27 8.07
N THR A 115 17.85 10.44 7.59
CA THR A 115 18.70 11.37 6.81
C THR A 115 19.80 12.00 7.65
N GLU A 116 19.53 12.32 8.92
CA GLU A 116 20.53 12.82 9.87
C GLU A 116 21.65 11.79 10.17
N LYS A 117 21.39 10.49 9.97
CA LYS A 117 22.39 9.40 10.09
C LYS A 117 23.11 9.07 8.78
N SER A 118 22.62 9.53 7.63
CA SER A 118 23.18 9.23 6.30
C SER A 118 23.20 10.51 5.45
N PHE A 119 24.05 11.45 5.84
CA PHE A 119 24.09 12.83 5.32
C PHE A 119 24.72 12.97 3.92
N THR A 120 25.19 11.89 3.29
CA THR A 120 26.08 11.96 2.11
C THR A 120 25.42 11.56 0.79
N ASP A 121 24.15 11.16 0.76
CA ASP A 121 23.48 10.77 -0.50
C ASP A 121 22.65 11.95 -1.09
N PRO A 122 23.07 12.52 -2.24
CA PRO A 122 22.38 13.64 -2.89
C PRO A 122 20.96 13.31 -3.37
N ALA A 123 20.64 12.04 -3.63
CA ALA A 123 19.30 11.63 -4.06
C ALA A 123 18.30 11.79 -2.91
N ILE A 124 18.73 11.51 -1.68
CA ILE A 124 17.91 11.57 -0.48
C ILE A 124 17.60 13.03 -0.10
N LEU A 125 18.54 13.96 -0.26
CA LEU A 125 18.29 15.39 -0.06
C LEU A 125 17.22 15.91 -1.04
N LYS A 126 17.31 15.55 -2.32
CA LYS A 126 16.32 15.97 -3.33
C LYS A 126 14.92 15.44 -3.05
N LEU A 127 14.83 14.21 -2.53
CA LEU A 127 13.57 13.61 -2.08
C LEU A 127 13.00 14.35 -0.86
N SER A 128 13.85 14.74 0.08
CA SER A 128 13.45 15.57 1.24
C SER A 128 12.88 16.91 0.79
N ASP A 129 13.61 17.62 -0.07
CA ASP A 129 13.21 18.96 -0.55
C ASP A 129 11.91 18.92 -1.36
N ALA A 130 11.76 17.94 -2.26
CA ALA A 130 10.54 17.75 -3.06
C ALA A 130 9.31 17.45 -2.18
N LEU A 131 9.51 16.77 -1.07
CA LEU A 131 8.45 16.40 -0.14
C LEU A 131 8.05 17.57 0.77
N ASP A 132 9.01 18.39 1.21
CA ASP A 132 8.75 19.65 1.90
C ASP A 132 7.97 20.63 1.02
N GLU A 133 8.30 20.69 -0.28
CA GLU A 133 7.58 21.51 -1.24
C GLU A 133 6.15 20.98 -1.46
N ALA A 134 5.95 19.66 -1.59
CA ALA A 134 4.62 19.07 -1.67
C ALA A 134 3.75 19.38 -0.42
N LEU A 135 4.37 19.38 0.77
CA LEU A 135 3.71 19.76 2.02
C LEU A 135 3.40 21.25 2.11
N TYR A 136 4.30 22.10 1.62
CA TYR A 136 4.06 23.54 1.51
C TYR A 136 2.88 23.81 0.59
N GLN A 137 2.82 23.17 -0.57
CA GLN A 137 1.69 23.29 -1.50
C GLN A 137 0.37 22.75 -0.89
N LEU A 138 0.42 21.70 -0.06
CA LEU A 138 -0.74 21.21 0.68
C LEU A 138 -1.21 22.17 1.79
N ARG A 139 -0.28 22.92 2.40
CA ARG A 139 -0.60 23.99 3.39
C ARG A 139 -1.14 25.24 2.69
N ALA A 140 -0.55 25.63 1.56
CA ALA A 140 -0.98 26.78 0.76
C ALA A 140 -2.36 26.56 0.13
N LYS A 141 -2.68 25.33 -0.29
CA LYS A 141 -4.00 24.97 -0.84
C LYS A 141 -5.11 24.83 0.20
N LYS A 142 -4.80 24.82 1.51
CA LYS A 142 -5.79 24.87 2.58
C LYS A 142 -5.95 26.30 3.10
N GLN A 143 -6.74 27.08 2.38
CA GLN A 143 -7.48 28.21 2.94
C GLN A 143 -8.15 27.77 4.27
N THR A 144 -7.72 28.42 5.36
CA THR A 144 -8.33 28.47 6.70
C THR A 144 -8.92 27.17 7.26
N GLN A 145 -8.06 26.33 7.84
CA GLN A 145 -8.55 25.35 8.82
C GLN A 145 -8.88 26.10 10.12
N LYS A 146 -10.14 26.01 10.60
CA LYS A 146 -10.60 26.64 11.85
C LYS A 146 -9.65 26.32 13.01
N ARG A 147 -9.29 27.34 13.79
CA ARG A 147 -8.48 27.18 15.01
C ARG A 147 -9.30 26.38 16.01
N LEU A 148 -8.62 25.64 16.89
CA LEU A 148 -9.28 24.84 17.93
C LEU A 148 -10.20 25.71 18.81
N SER A 149 -9.85 26.99 18.98
CA SER A 149 -10.67 28.02 19.64
C SER A 149 -12.04 28.24 18.99
N ASP A 150 -12.17 28.02 17.68
CA ASP A 150 -13.39 28.31 16.92
C ASP A 150 -14.47 27.22 17.11
N TYR A 151 -14.16 26.18 17.90
CA TYR A 151 -15.08 25.11 18.32
C TYR A 151 -15.57 25.28 19.76
N PHE A 152 -15.03 26.26 20.50
CA PHE A 152 -15.35 26.51 21.91
C PHE A 152 -15.97 27.91 22.14
N SER A 153 -16.46 28.55 21.08
CA SER A 153 -17.36 29.72 21.12
C SER A 153 -18.72 29.32 20.55
#